data_AF-A0AAX3MKR9-F1
#
_entry.id   AF-A0AAX3MKR9-F1
#
_cell.length_a   1.000
_cell.length_b   1.000
_cell.length_c   1.000
_cell.angle_alpha   90.00
_cell.angle_beta   90.00
_cell.angle_gamma   90.00
#
_symmetry.space_group_name_H-M   'P 1'
#
loop_
_entity.id
_entity.type
_entity.pdbx_description
1 polymer ?
#
loop_
_entity_poly.entity_id
_entity_poly.type
_entity_poly.pdbx_seq_one_letter_code
_entity_poly.pdbx_strand_id
1 'polypeptide(L)' 'MISFHENTQANGYRNVLSLKMFGLGLPVMLKEYGLNYEKRHTKQGIQTNLTLKEESYGDWLPKCDDPATT' A
#
# COMPACT_ATOMS: atom_id res chain seq x y z
N MET A 1 1.93 -2.70 -2.28
CA MET A 1 1.63 -2.22 -3.64
C MET A 1 0.18 -2.50 -4.01
N ILE A 2 -0.28 -3.74 -3.85
CA ILE A 2 -1.71 -4.12 -3.90
C ILE A 2 -2.53 -3.22 -2.96
N SER A 3 -2.06 -3.03 -1.74
CA SER A 3 -2.72 -2.17 -0.74
C SER A 3 -2.85 -0.68 -1.14
N PHE A 4 -1.97 -0.15 -1.99
CA PHE A 4 -2.11 1.24 -2.48
C PHE A 4 -3.26 1.35 -3.48
N HIS A 5 -3.39 0.37 -4.36
CA HIS A 5 -4.48 0.31 -5.32
C HIS A 5 -5.83 0.13 -4.61
N GLU A 6 -5.90 -0.76 -3.63
CA GLU A 6 -7.09 -1.01 -2.81
C GLU A 6 -7.52 0.22 -2.03
N ASN A 7 -6.61 0.87 -1.30
CA ASN A 7 -6.90 2.12 -0.58
C ASN A 7 -7.44 3.21 -1.51
N THR A 8 -6.82 3.37 -2.69
CA THR A 8 -7.22 4.41 -3.65
C THR A 8 -8.60 4.13 -4.24
N GLN A 9 -8.94 2.86 -4.48
CA GLN A 9 -10.25 2.43 -4.98
C GLN A 9 -11.33 2.58 -3.91
N ALA A 10 -11.06 2.16 -2.67
CA ALA A 10 -11.97 2.31 -1.54
C ALA A 10 -12.31 3.79 -1.26
N ASN A 11 -11.33 4.68 -1.42
CA ASN A 11 -11.51 6.11 -1.23
C ASN A 11 -12.10 6.83 -2.48
N GLY A 12 -12.51 6.09 -3.52
CA GLY A 12 -13.23 6.61 -4.68
C GLY A 12 -12.39 7.37 -5.71
N TYR A 13 -11.06 7.32 -5.63
CA TYR A 13 -10.18 8.02 -6.56
C TYR A 13 -10.02 7.23 -7.87
N ARG A 14 -10.47 7.82 -8.99
CA ARG A 14 -10.33 7.21 -10.34
C ARG A 14 -8.92 7.31 -10.93
N ASN A 15 -8.12 8.27 -10.47
CA ASN A 15 -6.77 8.50 -10.97
C ASN A 15 -5.74 8.07 -9.93
N VAL A 16 -5.32 6.82 -10.01
CA VAL A 16 -4.20 6.29 -9.21
C VAL A 16 -2.88 6.86 -9.73
N LEU A 17 -1.98 7.22 -8.82
CA LEU A 17 -0.60 7.52 -9.20
C LEU A 17 0.02 6.31 -9.89
N SER A 18 0.79 6.54 -10.95
CA SER A 18 1.59 5.46 -11.54
C SER A 18 2.59 4.92 -10.52
N LEU A 19 2.95 3.64 -10.65
CA LEU A 19 3.93 3.01 -9.76
C LEU A 19 5.23 3.81 -9.64
N LYS A 20 5.69 4.40 -10.76
CA LYS A 20 6.88 5.23 -10.80
C LYS A 20 6.70 6.50 -9.95
N MET A 21 5.57 7.19 -10.09
CA MET A 21 5.28 8.41 -9.32
C MET A 21 5.08 8.11 -7.84
N PHE A 22 4.37 7.03 -7.51
CA PHE A 22 4.23 6.56 -6.14
C PHE A 22 5.59 6.25 -5.51
N GLY A 23 6.45 5.48 -6.20
CA GLY A 23 7.78 5.13 -5.70
C GLY A 23 8.72 6.32 -5.51
N LEU A 24 8.50 7.42 -6.25
CA LEU A 24 9.25 8.67 -6.10
C LEU A 24 8.71 9.55 -4.96
N GLY A 25 7.39 9.61 -4.78
CA GLY A 25 6.74 10.41 -3.74
C GLY A 25 6.75 9.77 -2.36
N LEU A 26 6.75 8.43 -2.29
CA LEU A 26 6.64 7.68 -1.03
C LEU A 26 7.74 8.01 -0.01
N PRO A 27 9.04 8.07 -0.37
CA PRO A 27 10.09 8.42 0.59
C PRO A 27 9.96 9.85 1.12
N VAL A 28 9.48 10.78 0.28
CA VAL A 28 9.26 12.18 0.67
C VAL A 28 8.13 12.26 1.68
N MET A 29 6.97 11.66 1.40
CA MET A 29 5.87 11.65 2.35
C MET A 29 6.26 10.98 3.67
N LEU A 30 6.94 9.83 3.63
CA LEU A 30 7.35 9.14 4.87
C LEU A 30 8.28 10.00 5.72
N LYS A 31 9.18 10.76 5.10
CA LYS A 31 10.05 11.70 5.80
C LYS A 31 9.28 12.81 6.51
N GLU A 32 8.19 13.32 5.91
CA GLU A 32 7.30 14.30 6.55
C GLU A 32 6.62 13.72 7.81
N TYR A 33 6.34 12.41 7.82
CA TYR A 33 5.84 11.70 9.00
C TYR A 33 6.94 11.25 9.97
N GLY A 34 8.22 11.57 9.72
CA GLY A 34 9.35 11.13 10.53
C GLY A 34 9.69 9.64 10.41
N LEU A 35 9.20 8.96 9.36
CA LEU A 35 9.43 7.54 9.10
C LEU A 35 10.58 7.33 8.11
N ASN A 36 11.46 6.38 8.42
CA ASN A 36 12.56 6.01 7.53
C ASN A 36 12.08 4.98 6.50
N TYR A 37 12.19 5.33 5.22
CA TYR A 37 11.88 4.42 4.13
C TYR A 37 13.09 3.57 3.75
N GLU A 38 12.97 2.26 3.89
CA GLU A 38 13.98 1.30 3.44
C GLU A 38 13.39 0.37 2.39
N LYS A 39 14.19 0.06 1.37
CA LYS A 39 13.85 -0.92 0.33
C LYS A 39 15.01 -1.85 0.05
N ARG A 40 14.71 -3.12 -0.20
CA ARG A 40 15.68 -4.17 -0.52
C ARG A 40 15.25 -4.94 -1.77
N HIS A 41 16.22 -5.23 -2.63
CA HIS A 41 16.02 -6.16 -3.74
C HIS A 41 16.09 -7.60 -3.21
N THR A 42 15.06 -8.38 -3.54
CA THR A 42 14.93 -9.79 -3.20
C THR A 42 14.66 -10.59 -4.48
N LYS A 43 14.74 -11.92 -4.40
CA LYS A 43 14.40 -12.81 -5.54
C LYS A 43 12.93 -12.68 -5.98
N GLN A 44 12.04 -12.16 -5.13
CA GLN A 44 10.62 -11.98 -5.40
C GLN A 44 10.27 -10.53 -5.81
N GLY A 45 11.27 -9.64 -5.89
CA GLY A 45 11.09 -8.23 -6.23
C GLY A 45 11.58 -7.29 -5.13
N ILE A 46 10.96 -6.11 -5.03
CA ILE A 46 11.33 -5.08 -4.06
C ILE A 46 10.51 -5.27 -2.78
N GLN A 47 11.20 -5.43 -1.65
CA GLN A 47 10.58 -5.45 -0.33
C GLN A 47 10.91 -4.15 0.42
N THR A 48 9.93 -3.61 1.13
CA THR A 48 10.08 -2.40 1.96
C THR A 48 10.01 -2.74 3.44
N ASN A 49 10.48 -1.85 4.30
CA ASN A 49 10.29 -1.95 5.76
C ASN A 49 8.89 -1.51 6.25
N LEU A 50 7.99 -1.17 5.34
CA LEU A 50 6.64 -0.70 5.67
C LEU A 50 5.66 -1.85 5.85
N THR A 51 4.83 -1.75 6.89
CA THR A 51 3.67 -2.59 7.14
C THR A 51 2.41 -1.73 7.28
N LEU A 52 1.25 -2.31 7.01
CA LEU A 52 -0.03 -1.63 7.24
C LEU A 52 -0.27 -1.50 8.75
N LYS A 53 -0.92 -0.41 9.15
CA LYS A 53 -1.40 -0.23 10.53
C LYS A 53 -2.59 -1.15 10.77
N GLU A 54 -2.78 -1.55 12.01
CA GLU A 54 -3.90 -2.44 12.37
C GLU A 54 -5.27 -1.86 12.05
N GLU A 55 -5.41 -0.54 12.15
CA GLU A 55 -6.62 0.21 11.81
C GLU A 55 -6.99 0.09 10.32
N SER A 56 -6.01 -0.15 9.44
CA SER A 56 -6.24 -0.29 8.00
C SER A 56 -6.94 -1.60 7.62
N TYR A 57 -6.88 -2.64 8.46
CA TYR A 57 -7.47 -3.95 8.15
C TYR A 57 -9.00 -3.95 8.15
N GLY A 58 -9.65 -3.00 8.83
CA GLY A 58 -11.11 -2.93 8.95
C GLY A 58 -11.77 -1.85 8.11
N ASP A 59 -11.01 -0.85 7.66
CA ASP A 59 -11.53 0.38 7.03
C ASP A 59 -11.69 0.23 5.52
N TRP A 60 -10.63 -0.22 4.84
CA TRP A 60 -10.60 -0.29 3.37
C TRP A 60 -9.94 -1.55 2.82
N LEU A 61 -9.19 -2.29 3.63
CA LEU A 61 -8.58 -3.54 3.16
C LEU A 61 -9.68 -4.59 2.98
N PRO A 62 -9.84 -5.18 1.78
CA PRO A 62 -10.87 -6.19 1.56
C PRO A 62 -10.63 -7.36 2.52
N LYS A 63 -11.67 -7.73 3.26
CA LYS A 63 -11.63 -8.94 4.07
C LYS A 63 -11.49 -10.13 3.13
N CYS A 64 -10.53 -10.99 3.42
CA CYS A 64 -10.47 -12.30 2.80
C CYS A 64 -11.61 -13.14 3.39
N ASP A 65 -12.85 -12.81 3.05
CA ASP A 65 -13.96 -13.72 3.32
C ASP A 65 -13.74 -14.97 2.45
N ASP A 66 -13.76 -16.12 3.13
CA ASP A 66 -13.64 -17.46 2.56
C ASP A 66 -14.49 -17.60 1.29
N PRO A 67 -14.05 -18.45 0.33
CA PRO A 67 -14.69 -18.57 -0.98
C PRO A 67 -16.20 -18.74 -0.81
N ALA A 68 -16.94 -17.88 -1.51
CA ALA A 68 -18.39 -17.86 -1.58
C ALA A 68 -18.97 -19.28 -1.49
N THR A 69 -19.47 -19.63 -0.30
CA THR A 69 -20.44 -20.71 -0.18
C THR A 69 -21.72 -20.18 -0.79
N THR A 70 -21.96 -20.48 -2.07
CA THR A 70 -23.26 -20.89 -2.63
C THR A 70 -23.04 -21.35 -4.08
#